data_AF-A0A661JMM2-F1
#
_entry.id   AF-A0A661JMM2-F1
#
_cell.length_a   1.000
_cell.length_b   1.000
_cell.length_c   1.000
_cell.angle_alpha   90.00
_cell.angle_beta   90.00
_cell.angle_gamma   90.00
#
_symmetry.space_group_name_H-M   'P 1'
#
loop_
_entity.id
_entity.type
_entity.pdbx_description
1 polymer ?
#
loop_
_entity_poly.entity_id
_entity_poly.type
_entity_poly.pdbx_seq_one_letter_code
_entity_poly.pdbx_strand_id
1 'polypeptide(L)'
;MLFILEPKKEGEVITKSPHQFLSYYNRPEENSKRLYKSWFYAGHIATWNQDGFITIRGRTGDMILSGAGKVYPVPVGESIMRHP
;
A
#
# COMPACT_ATOMS: atom_id res chain seq x y z
N MET A 1 -3.62 -9.29 12.26
CA MET A 1 -3.50 -10.54 11.45
C MET A 1 -3.51 -10.16 9.97
N LEU A 2 -2.56 -10.66 9.19
CA LEU A 2 -2.41 -10.40 7.75
C LEU A 2 -2.93 -11.62 7.00
N PHE A 3 -3.82 -11.42 6.01
CA PHE A 3 -4.39 -12.49 5.22
C PHE A 3 -3.83 -12.42 3.79
N ILE A 4 -3.23 -13.53 3.32
CA ILE A 4 -2.86 -13.73 1.91
C ILE A 4 -3.58 -15.01 1.45
N LEU A 5 -4.38 -14.90 0.39
CA LEU A 5 -5.45 -15.86 0.09
C LEU A 5 -4.95 -17.24 -0.36
N GLU A 6 -3.77 -17.35 -0.96
CA GLU A 6 -3.19 -18.64 -1.42
C GLU A 6 -1.64 -18.58 -1.38
N PRO A 7 -0.93 -19.65 -0.95
CA PRO A 7 0.53 -19.73 -1.07
C PRO A 7 0.98 -19.54 -2.52
N LYS A 8 2.05 -18.80 -2.75
CA LYS A 8 2.66 -18.52 -4.08
C LYS A 8 1.80 -17.71 -5.07
N LYS A 9 0.59 -17.28 -4.70
CA LYS A 9 -0.21 -16.33 -5.49
C LYS A 9 0.06 -14.91 -5.01
N GLU A 10 0.04 -13.95 -5.94
CA GLU A 10 0.14 -12.54 -5.60
C GLU A 10 -1.21 -12.00 -5.13
N GLY A 11 -1.18 -11.19 -4.08
CA GLY A 11 -2.36 -10.51 -3.56
C GLY A 11 -1.99 -9.24 -2.81
N GLU A 12 -2.99 -8.40 -2.53
CA GLU A 12 -2.76 -7.20 -1.72
C GLU A 12 -2.63 -7.57 -0.23
N VAL A 13 -1.65 -6.96 0.43
CA VAL A 13 -1.44 -7.02 1.87
C VAL A 13 -2.50 -6.16 2.55
N ILE A 14 -3.39 -6.81 3.29
CA ILE A 14 -4.40 -6.14 4.14
C ILE A 14 -4.13 -6.41 5.62
N THR A 15 -4.31 -5.38 6.45
CA THR A 15 -4.04 -5.49 7.89
C THR A 15 -5.27 -5.18 8.71
N LYS A 16 -5.36 -5.81 9.87
CA LYS A 16 -6.27 -5.44 10.95
C LYS A 16 -5.51 -5.52 12.27
N SER A 17 -5.47 -4.41 12.99
CA SER A 17 -4.70 -4.21 14.23
C SER A 17 -5.40 -3.18 15.12
N PRO A 18 -5.34 -3.32 16.46
CA PRO A 18 -5.80 -2.29 17.39
C PRO A 18 -5.00 -0.98 17.30
N HIS A 19 -3.77 -1.02 16.77
CA HIS A 19 -2.92 0.16 16.58
C HIS A 19 -3.06 0.80 15.19
N GLN A 20 -4.03 0.37 14.40
CA GLN A 20 -4.29 0.95 13.09
C GLN A 20 -4.82 2.38 13.23
N PHE A 21 -4.43 3.26 12.31
CA PHE A 21 -5.00 4.61 12.26
C PHE A 21 -6.51 4.55 11.96
N LEU A 22 -7.25 5.55 12.46
CA LEU A 22 -8.71 5.58 12.35
C LEU A 22 -9.17 5.88 10.92
N SER A 23 -8.62 6.93 10.32
CA SER A 23 -8.98 7.42 9.01
C SER A 23 -7.97 8.45 8.49
N TYR A 24 -7.97 8.66 7.18
CA TYR A 24 -7.41 9.84 6.56
C TYR A 24 -8.28 11.05 6.89
N TYR A 25 -7.68 12.06 7.51
CA TYR A 25 -8.37 13.28 7.90
C TYR A 25 -8.91 14.04 6.68
N ASN A 26 -10.21 14.34 6.68
CA ASN A 26 -10.92 15.04 5.60
C ASN A 26 -10.73 14.41 4.19
N ARG A 27 -10.61 13.08 4.12
CA ARG A 27 -10.46 12.33 2.86
C ARG A 27 -11.42 11.14 2.79
N PRO A 28 -12.75 11.40 2.67
CA PRO A 28 -13.76 10.33 2.70
C PRO A 28 -13.59 9.29 1.57
N GLU A 29 -13.18 9.72 0.38
CA GLU A 29 -12.93 8.82 -0.75
C GLU A 29 -11.73 7.89 -0.52
N GLU A 30 -10.65 8.40 0.07
CA GLU A 30 -9.50 7.54 0.40
C GLU A 30 -9.84 6.58 1.54
N ASN A 31 -10.66 7.03 2.49
CA ASN A 31 -11.19 6.15 3.53
C ASN A 31 -12.03 5.02 2.93
N SER A 32 -12.94 5.29 2.00
CA SER A 32 -13.78 4.24 1.39
C SER A 32 -13.00 3.25 0.53
N LYS A 33 -11.93 3.71 -0.13
CA LYS A 33 -11.02 2.85 -0.91
C LYS A 33 -10.11 1.99 -0.03
N ARG A 34 -9.64 2.53 1.10
CA ARG A 34 -8.56 1.93 1.89
C ARG A 34 -9.02 1.24 3.17
N LEU A 35 -10.22 1.54 3.66
CA LEU A 35 -10.77 1.01 4.91
C LEU A 35 -12.09 0.32 4.64
N TYR A 36 -12.15 -0.99 4.89
CA TYR A 36 -13.37 -1.78 4.74
C TYR A 36 -13.54 -2.77 5.88
N LYS A 37 -14.63 -2.69 6.64
CA LYS A 37 -14.90 -3.60 7.79
C LYS A 37 -13.70 -3.76 8.75
N SER A 38 -13.06 -2.64 9.09
CA SER A 38 -11.85 -2.54 9.92
C SER A 38 -10.56 -3.13 9.31
N TRP A 39 -10.60 -3.54 8.04
CA TRP A 39 -9.42 -3.91 7.26
C TRP A 39 -8.83 -2.68 6.59
N PHE A 40 -7.52 -2.54 6.66
CA PHE A 40 -6.76 -1.53 5.93
C PHE A 40 -6.03 -2.16 4.74
N TYR A 41 -6.24 -1.56 3.57
CA TYR A 41 -5.64 -1.93 2.29
C TYR A 41 -4.36 -1.11 2.09
N ALA A 42 -3.23 -1.71 2.45
CA ALA A 42 -1.96 -1.00 2.55
C ALA A 42 -1.34 -0.64 1.18
N GLY A 43 -1.87 -1.20 0.09
CA GLY A 43 -1.37 -0.95 -1.27
C GLY A 43 -0.06 -1.64 -1.60
N HIS A 44 0.28 -2.71 -0.87
CA HIS A 44 1.43 -3.57 -1.17
C HIS A 44 0.93 -4.86 -1.80
N ILE A 45 1.51 -5.24 -2.94
CA ILE A 45 1.32 -6.57 -3.50
C ILE A 45 2.40 -7.48 -2.94
N ALA A 46 2.00 -8.64 -2.44
CA ALA A 46 2.91 -9.62 -1.87
C ALA A 46 2.49 -11.05 -2.21
N THR A 47 3.43 -11.95 -2.02
CA THR A 47 3.20 -13.40 -2.02
C THR A 47 3.80 -14.00 -0.76
N TRP A 48 3.42 -15.23 -0.42
CA TRP A 48 3.95 -15.95 0.73
C TRP A 48 4.26 -17.41 0.40
N ASN A 49 5.17 -18.01 1.18
CA ASN A 49 5.58 -19.40 1.05
C ASN A 49 5.09 -20.27 2.22
N GLN A 50 5.35 -21.58 2.14
CA GLN A 50 4.90 -22.56 3.15
C GLN A 50 5.53 -22.34 4.54
N ASP A 51 6.70 -21.69 4.59
CA ASP A 51 7.40 -21.34 5.82
C ASP A 51 6.88 -20.05 6.46
N GLY A 52 5.86 -19.41 5.86
CA GLY A 52 5.24 -18.19 6.39
C GLY A 52 5.98 -16.89 6.04
N PHE A 53 7.02 -16.93 5.21
CA PHE A 53 7.70 -15.72 4.75
C PHE A 53 6.86 -14.98 3.71
N ILE A 54 6.80 -13.66 3.85
CA ILE A 54 6.09 -12.76 2.95
C ILE A 54 7.12 -12.00 2.12
N THR A 55 6.96 -12.02 0.80
CA THR A 55 7.78 -11.25 -0.14
C THR A 55 6.93 -10.17 -0.78
N ILE A 56 7.33 -8.91 -0.61
CA ILE A 56 6.72 -7.78 -1.31
C ILE A 56 7.15 -7.82 -2.77
N ARG A 57 6.17 -7.87 -3.69
CA ARG A 57 6.36 -7.97 -5.14
C ARG A 57 6.09 -6.65 -5.86
N GLY A 58 5.33 -5.75 -5.24
CA GLY A 58 5.01 -4.47 -5.85
C GLY A 58 4.03 -3.65 -5.01
N ARG A 59 3.38 -2.71 -5.68
CA ARG A 59 2.39 -1.81 -5.08
C ARG A 59 1.20 -1.63 -6.03
N THR A 60 0.04 -1.34 -5.47
CA THR A 60 -1.19 -1.07 -6.26
C THR A 60 -1.26 0.34 -6.85
N GLY A 61 -0.25 1.18 -6.64
CA GLY A 61 -0.21 2.53 -7.18
C GLY A 61 1.21 3.04 -7.37
N ASP A 62 1.33 4.25 -7.91
CA ASP A 62 2.56 4.76 -8.55
C ASP A 62 3.64 5.29 -7.59
N MET A 63 3.42 5.17 -6.28
CA MET A 63 4.38 5.62 -5.28
C MET A 63 5.62 4.73 -5.30
N ILE A 64 6.80 5.34 -5.46
CA ILE A 64 8.10 4.69 -5.48
C ILE A 64 8.72 4.75 -4.08
N LEU A 65 9.39 3.67 -3.67
CA LEU A 65 10.28 3.69 -2.51
C LEU A 65 11.72 3.89 -2.99
N SER A 66 12.35 4.99 -2.58
CA SER A 66 13.74 5.30 -2.91
C SER A 66 14.46 5.80 -1.67
N GLY A 67 15.58 5.17 -1.31
CA GLY A 67 16.38 5.56 -0.13
C GLY A 67 15.57 5.55 1.18
N ALA A 68 14.64 4.62 1.36
CA ALA A 68 13.65 4.56 2.44
C ALA A 68 12.62 5.72 2.48
N GLY A 69 12.65 6.62 1.50
CA GLY A 69 11.65 7.67 1.29
C GLY A 69 10.52 7.23 0.36
N LYS A 70 9.33 7.83 0.55
CA LYS A 70 8.19 7.71 -0.37
C LYS A 70 8.27 8.83 -1.40
N VAL A 71 8.40 8.47 -2.67
CA VAL A 71 8.45 9.40 -3.81
C VAL A 71 7.17 9.25 -4.61
N TYR A 72 6.45 10.35 -4.81
CA TYR A 72 5.24 10.40 -5.62
C TYR A 72 5.59 11.00 -6.99
N PRO A 73 5.30 10.33 -8.11
CA PRO A 73 5.69 10.80 -9.44
C PRO A 73 5.10 12.16 -9.82
N VAL A 74 3.88 12.48 -9.37
CA VAL A 74 3.18 13.72 -9.75
C VAL A 74 3.98 14.99 -9.38
N PRO A 75 4.38 15.22 -8.11
CA PRO A 75 5.24 16.36 -7.77
C PRO A 75 6.58 16.40 -8.52
N VAL A 76 7.16 15.24 -8.83
CA VAL A 76 8.42 15.13 -9.58
C VAL A 76 8.20 15.60 -11.02
N GLY A 77 7.16 15.09 -11.69
CA GLY A 77 6.79 15.47 -13.05
C GLY A 77 6.44 16.96 -13.16
N GLU A 78 5.65 17.48 -12.23
CA GLU A 78 5.34 18.93 -12.16
C GLU A 78 6.59 19.79 -12.03
N SER A 79 7.59 19.32 -11.27
CA SER A 79 8.85 20.05 -11.11
C SER A 79 9.68 20.05 -12.38
N ILE A 80 9.72 18.91 -13.09
CA ILE A 80 10.39 18.80 -14.40
C ILE A 80 9.69 19.69 -15.44
N MET A 81 8.36 19.72 -15.47
CA MET A 81 7.60 20.53 -16.43
C MET A 81 7.75 22.05 -16.21
N ARG A 82 8.18 22.47 -15.01
CA ARG A 82 8.47 23.89 -14.71
C ARG A 82 9.91 24.30 -15.06
N HIS A 83 10.74 23.38 -15.54
CA HIS A 83 12.12 23.69 -15.93
C HIS A 83 12.13 24.47 -17.27
N PRO A 84 12.88 25.59 -17.37
CA PRO A 84 13.01 26.36 -18.60
C PRO A 84 13.75 25.61 -19.73
#